data_AF-A0A4R1W376-F1
#
_entry.id   AF-A0A4R1W376-F1
#
_cell.length_a   1.000
_cell.length_b   1.000
_cell.length_c   1.000
_cell.angle_alpha   90.00
_cell.angle_beta   90.00
_cell.angle_gamma   90.00
#
_symmetry.space_group_name_H-M   'P 1'
#
loop_
_entity.id
_entity.type
_entity.pdbx_description
1 polymer ?
#
loop_
_entity_poly.entity_id
_entity_poly.type
_entity_poly.pdbx_seq_one_letter_code
_entity_poly.pdbx_strand_id
1 'polypeptide(L)'
;MKAPRKACIVCGRPVPRRSTDVPVIAPSSDFNHHYGSRVHADLKTLADCRRHTNMPYVISALKSPDGFIIRFTEWDGESYHNGGWFCTNRCAMAQGFAAAQHGQRYVWKDR
;
A
#
# COMPACT_ATOMS: atom_id res chain seq x y z
N MET A 1 14.10 6.82 -4.78
CA MET A 1 13.64 5.92 -5.85
C MET A 1 12.15 6.14 -6.08
N LYS A 2 11.69 6.18 -7.33
CA LYS A 2 10.27 6.32 -7.66
C LYS A 2 9.64 4.93 -7.57
N ALA A 3 8.66 4.76 -6.68
CA ALA A 3 7.99 3.49 -6.45
C ALA A 3 7.31 2.96 -7.74
N PRO A 4 7.44 1.66 -8.06
CA PRO A 4 6.85 1.09 -9.26
C PRO A 4 5.33 1.30 -9.32
N ARG A 5 4.80 1.34 -10.54
CA ARG A 5 3.37 1.51 -10.83
C ARG A 5 2.93 0.37 -11.74
N LYS A 6 1.90 -0.38 -11.33
CA LYS A 6 1.20 -1.34 -12.20
C LYS A 6 -0.06 -0.70 -12.76
N ALA A 7 -0.39 -1.02 -14.00
CA ALA A 7 -1.61 -0.59 -14.67
C ALA A 7 -2.60 -1.75 -14.74
N CYS A 8 -3.88 -1.45 -14.58
CA CYS A 8 -4.94 -2.43 -14.70
C CYS A 8 -5.02 -2.95 -16.13
N ILE A 9 -5.07 -4.27 -16.31
CA ILE A 9 -5.12 -4.88 -17.65
C ILE A 9 -6.41 -4.56 -18.41
N VAL A 10 -7.50 -4.23 -17.71
CA VAL A 10 -8.82 -3.97 -18.31
C VAL A 10 -8.98 -2.50 -18.71
N CYS A 11 -8.56 -1.57 -17.86
CA CYS A 11 -8.85 -0.14 -18.07
C CYS A 11 -7.62 0.78 -18.05
N GLY A 12 -6.41 0.23 -17.87
CA GLY A 12 -5.16 0.99 -17.86
C GLY A 12 -4.93 1.87 -16.61
N ARG A 13 -5.90 2.00 -15.71
CA ARG A 13 -5.76 2.81 -14.50
C ARG A 13 -4.74 2.22 -13.53
N PRO A 14 -4.07 3.03 -12.69
CA PRO A 14 -3.13 2.51 -11.69
C PRO A 14 -3.79 1.50 -10.75
N VAL A 15 -3.11 0.39 -10.50
CA VAL A 15 -3.53 -0.59 -9.49
C VAL A 15 -3.08 -0.07 -8.12
N PRO A 16 -3.98 -0.01 -7.12
CA PRO A 16 -3.62 0.51 -5.80
C PRO A 16 -2.64 -0.44 -5.10
N ARG A 17 -1.64 0.17 -4.45
CA ARG A 17 -0.65 -0.55 -3.62
C ARG A 17 -1.34 -1.06 -2.37
N ARG A 18 -0.93 -2.23 -1.90
CA ARG A 18 -1.37 -2.75 -0.60
C ARG A 18 -0.49 -2.14 0.48
N SER A 19 -0.85 -0.94 0.91
CA SER A 19 -0.13 -0.23 1.96
C SER A 19 -0.63 -0.57 3.36
N THR A 20 0.24 -0.40 4.35
CA THR A 20 -0.09 -0.55 5.77
C THR A 20 0.02 0.79 6.45
N ASP A 21 -0.99 1.15 7.24
CA ASP A 21 -0.90 2.29 8.16
C ASP A 21 -0.30 1.84 9.49
N VAL A 22 0.80 2.48 9.86
CA VAL A 22 1.58 2.18 11.06
C VAL A 22 1.43 3.33 12.06
N PRO A 23 0.78 3.11 13.21
CA PRO A 23 0.75 4.08 14.29
C PRO A 23 2.14 4.19 14.94
N VAL A 24 2.52 5.43 15.28
CA VAL A 24 3.71 5.74 16.06
C VAL A 24 3.25 6.17 17.44
N ILE A 25 3.77 5.48 18.45
CA ILE A 25 3.41 5.69 19.84
C ILE A 25 4.65 6.22 20.55
N ALA A 26 4.46 7.26 21.37
CA ALA A 26 5.55 7.76 22.21
C ALA A 26 6.09 6.62 23.09
N PRO A 27 7.41 6.50 23.29
CA PRO A 27 8.00 5.38 24.04
C PRO A 27 7.41 5.19 25.44
N SER A 28 6.98 6.28 26.08
CA SER A 28 6.41 6.31 27.43
C SER A 28 4.88 6.16 27.48
N SER A 29 4.22 5.91 26.34
CA SER A 29 2.76 5.87 26.28
C SER A 29 2.23 4.45 26.46
N ASP A 30 1.32 4.28 27.41
CA ASP A 30 0.58 3.03 27.69
C ASP A 30 -0.55 2.76 26.68
N PHE A 31 -0.60 3.50 25.57
CA PHE A 31 -1.70 3.41 24.61
C PHE A 31 -1.68 2.06 23.88
N ASN A 32 -2.52 1.13 24.32
CA ASN A 32 -2.53 -0.25 23.83
C ASN A 32 -3.63 -0.60 22.82
N HIS A 33 -4.44 0.37 22.39
CA HIS A 33 -5.72 0.09 21.71
C HIS A 33 -5.65 -0.12 20.18
N HIS A 34 -4.50 -0.46 19.61
CA HIS A 34 -4.35 -0.66 18.16
C HIS A 34 -4.10 -2.11 17.76
N TYR A 35 -4.95 -2.64 16.87
CA TYR A 35 -4.75 -3.89 16.13
C TYR A 35 -3.76 -3.67 14.99
N GLY A 36 -2.56 -4.27 15.07
CA GLY A 36 -1.53 -4.23 14.01
C GLY A 36 -0.12 -3.89 14.50
N SER A 37 0.83 -3.87 13.56
CA SER A 37 2.22 -3.44 13.80
C SER A 37 2.26 -1.98 14.24
N ARG A 38 3.08 -1.67 15.25
CA ARG A 38 3.25 -0.32 15.82
C ARG A 38 4.73 -0.02 16.02
N VAL A 39 5.07 1.27 16.02
CA VAL A 39 6.43 1.73 16.32
C VAL A 39 6.42 2.55 17.60
N HIS A 40 7.19 2.13 18.60
CA HIS A 40 7.42 2.87 19.83
C HIS A 40 8.70 3.70 19.71
N ALA A 41 8.60 4.90 19.15
CA ALA A 41 9.75 5.77 18.91
C ALA A 41 9.35 7.22 18.64
N ASP A 42 10.27 8.14 18.89
CA ASP A 42 10.12 9.55 18.56
C ASP A 42 10.60 9.84 17.13
N LEU A 43 9.76 9.52 16.14
CA LEU A 43 10.09 9.70 14.73
C LEU A 43 9.82 11.14 14.27
N LYS A 44 10.71 11.75 13.48
CA LYS A 44 10.51 13.11 12.93
C LYS A 44 10.56 13.18 11.41
N THR A 45 11.19 12.20 10.77
CA THR A 45 11.42 12.18 9.34
C THR A 45 10.96 10.86 8.70
N LEU A 46 10.69 10.89 7.39
CA LEU A 46 10.38 9.67 6.63
C LEU A 46 11.57 8.70 6.62
N ALA A 47 12.80 9.19 6.78
CA ALA A 47 13.99 8.35 6.89
C ALA A 47 14.00 7.57 8.22
N ASP A 48 13.50 8.17 9.30
CA ASP A 48 13.36 7.48 10.59
C ASP A 48 12.35 6.34 10.47
N CYS A 49 11.19 6.60 9.85
CA CYS A 49 10.18 5.56 9.59
C CYS A 49 10.75 4.37 8.83
N ARG A 50 11.50 4.61 7.74
CA ARG A 50 12.12 3.53 6.94
C ARG A 50 13.11 2.70 7.75
N ARG A 51 13.92 3.34 8.60
CA ARG A 51 14.88 2.64 9.46
C ARG A 51 14.20 1.75 10.49
N HIS A 52 13.05 2.17 11.01
CA HIS A 52 12.33 1.43 12.03
C HIS A 52 11.54 0.22 11.51
N THR A 53 10.93 0.33 10.32
CA THR A 53 10.12 -0.77 9.78
C THR A 53 10.84 -1.63 8.76
N ASN A 54 12.05 -1.22 8.36
CA ASN A 54 12.82 -1.84 7.29
C ASN A 54 12.04 -1.94 5.95
N MET A 55 11.03 -1.08 5.77
CA MET A 55 10.25 -1.03 4.53
C MET A 55 10.92 -0.11 3.50
N PRO A 56 10.94 -0.52 2.22
CA PRO A 56 11.61 0.26 1.18
C PRO A 56 10.87 1.56 0.84
N TYR A 57 9.55 1.61 1.04
CA TYR A 57 8.74 2.79 0.74
C TYR A 57 7.87 3.21 1.93
N VAL A 58 8.06 4.46 2.33
CA VAL A 58 7.09 5.19 3.16
C VAL A 58 6.38 6.17 2.23
N ILE A 59 5.07 5.97 2.08
CA ILE A 59 4.20 6.68 1.13
C ILE A 59 3.80 8.05 1.68
N SER A 60 3.45 8.10 2.96
CA SER A 60 2.98 9.31 3.64
C SER A 60 3.27 9.24 5.14
N ALA A 61 3.33 10.40 5.79
CA ALA A 61 3.39 10.51 7.23
C ALA A 61 2.49 11.64 7.72
N LEU A 62 1.84 11.42 8.85
CA LEU A 62 1.06 12.39 9.59
C LEU A 62 1.88 12.83 10.81
N LYS A 63 2.01 14.14 11.00
CA LYS A 63 2.73 14.72 12.13
C LYS A 63 1.78 15.33 13.15
N SER A 64 2.16 15.26 14.42
CA SER A 64 1.59 16.09 15.49
C SER A 64 2.04 17.55 15.33
N PRO A 65 1.37 18.49 16.03
CA PRO A 65 1.82 19.89 16.11
C PRO A 65 3.27 20.05 16.57
N ASP A 66 3.74 19.15 17.45
CA ASP A 66 5.10 19.15 18.00
C ASP A 66 6.16 18.63 17.00
N GLY A 67 5.75 18.26 15.79
CA GLY A 67 6.63 17.86 14.69
C GLY A 67 7.01 16.37 14.68
N PHE A 68 6.50 15.57 15.62
CA PHE A 68 6.67 14.12 15.66
C PHE A 68 5.69 13.43 14.72
N ILE A 69 6.11 12.34 14.08
CA ILE A 69 5.23 11.50 13.27
C ILE A 69 4.39 10.66 14.22
N ILE A 70 3.06 10.73 14.08
CA ILE A 70 2.09 9.96 14.87
C ILE A 70 1.52 8.77 14.09
N ARG A 71 1.62 8.82 12.76
CA ARG A 71 1.22 7.73 11.87
C ARG A 71 1.98 7.85 10.56
N PHE A 72 2.35 6.74 9.96
CA PHE A 72 2.85 6.74 8.58
C PHE A 72 2.27 5.56 7.80
N THR A 73 2.26 5.69 6.48
CA THR A 73 1.78 4.68 5.56
C THR A 73 2.98 4.12 4.81
N GLU A 74 3.13 2.80 4.82
CA GLU A 74 4.27 2.12 4.21
C GLU A 74 3.85 1.07 3.19
N TRP A 75 4.81 0.66 2.36
CA TRP A 75 4.62 -0.34 1.32
C TRP A 75 5.91 -1.11 1.07
N ASP A 76 5.76 -2.42 0.88
CA ASP A 76 6.85 -3.39 0.70
C ASP A 76 7.54 -3.30 -0.67
N GLY A 77 6.98 -2.54 -1.62
CA GLY A 77 7.53 -2.39 -2.97
C GLY A 77 6.99 -3.37 -4.01
N GLU A 78 6.22 -4.38 -3.58
CA GLU A 78 5.80 -5.50 -4.44
C GLU A 78 4.30 -5.77 -4.37
N SER A 79 3.67 -5.58 -3.21
CA SER A 79 2.28 -5.98 -2.97
C SER A 79 1.27 -4.96 -3.50
N TYR A 80 0.35 -5.40 -4.35
CA TYR A 80 -0.76 -4.60 -4.84
C TYR A 80 -2.10 -5.26 -4.48
N HIS A 81 -3.16 -4.46 -4.37
CA HIS A 81 -4.50 -5.02 -4.25
C HIS A 81 -4.87 -5.83 -5.50
N ASN A 82 -5.78 -6.80 -5.33
CA ASN A 82 -6.29 -7.66 -6.40
C ASN A 82 -5.16 -8.32 -7.23
N GLY A 83 -4.10 -8.77 -6.55
CA GLY A 83 -2.94 -9.43 -7.15
C GLY A 83 -2.08 -8.54 -8.06
N GLY A 84 -2.34 -7.22 -8.11
CA GLY A 84 -1.61 -6.31 -9.00
C GLY A 84 -2.11 -6.24 -10.43
N TRP A 85 -3.21 -6.91 -10.76
CA TRP A 85 -3.75 -7.00 -12.12
C TRP A 85 -4.95 -6.07 -12.35
N PHE A 86 -5.74 -5.83 -11.30
CA PHE A 86 -7.01 -5.12 -11.40
C PHE A 86 -7.09 -3.95 -10.44
N CYS A 87 -7.42 -2.77 -10.94
CA CYS A 87 -7.61 -1.61 -10.06
C CYS A 87 -8.86 -1.73 -9.17
N THR A 88 -9.85 -2.55 -9.55
CA THR A 88 -11.09 -2.78 -8.79
C THR A 88 -11.63 -4.20 -8.99
N ASN A 89 -12.47 -4.68 -8.06
CA ASN A 89 -13.21 -5.94 -8.20
C ASN A 89 -14.09 -5.95 -9.44
N ARG A 90 -14.66 -4.79 -9.83
CA ARG A 90 -15.44 -4.66 -11.07
C ARG A 90 -14.61 -4.97 -12.31
N CYS A 91 -13.35 -4.54 -12.38
CA CYS A 91 -12.46 -4.89 -13.48
C CYS A 91 -12.13 -6.39 -13.50
N ALA A 92 -11.90 -6.99 -12.33
CA ALA A 92 -11.68 -8.44 -12.22
C ALA A 92 -12.90 -9.23 -12.73
N MET A 93 -14.11 -8.82 -12.34
CA MET A 93 -15.35 -9.46 -12.80
C MET A 93 -15.59 -9.27 -14.29
N ALA A 94 -15.37 -8.06 -14.83
CA ALA A 94 -15.51 -7.80 -16.27
C ALA A 94 -14.59 -8.70 -17.09
N GLN A 95 -13.36 -8.92 -16.62
CA GLN A 95 -12.43 -9.88 -17.23
C GLN A 95 -12.96 -11.31 -17.16
N GLY A 96 -13.51 -11.73 -16.00
CA GLY A 96 -14.13 -13.05 -15.84
C GLY A 96 -15.29 -13.30 -16.81
N PHE A 97 -16.19 -12.32 -16.97
CA PHE A 97 -17.32 -12.42 -17.92
C PHE A 97 -16.85 -12.49 -19.38
N ALA A 98 -15.89 -11.65 -19.78
CA ALA A 98 -15.35 -11.68 -21.13
C ALA A 98 -14.69 -13.02 -21.45
N ALA A 99 -13.94 -13.59 -20.50
CA ALA A 99 -13.31 -14.91 -20.63
C ALA A 99 -14.35 -16.03 -20.74
N ALA A 100 -15.46 -15.95 -19.99
CA ALA A 100 -16.54 -16.94 -20.07
C ALA A 100 -17.30 -16.87 -21.41
N GLN A 101 -17.56 -15.66 -21.93
CA GLN A 101 -18.33 -15.46 -23.17
C GLN A 101 -17.53 -15.78 -24.44
N HIS A 102 -16.23 -15.53 -24.42
CA HIS A 102 -15.41 -15.57 -25.64
C HIS A 102 -14.22 -16.55 -25.55
N GLY A 103 -14.16 -17.35 -24.48
CA GLY A 103 -13.03 -18.22 -24.17
C GLY A 103 -11.78 -17.43 -23.74
N GLN A 104 -10.64 -18.12 -23.64
CA GLN A 104 -9.34 -17.51 -23.27
C GLN A 104 -8.77 -16.55 -24.34
N ARG A 105 -9.54 -16.17 -25.36
CA ARG A 105 -9.06 -15.31 -26.45
C ARG A 105 -8.76 -13.87 -26.00
N TYR A 106 -9.27 -13.47 -24.83
CA TYR A 106 -9.08 -12.15 -24.22
C TYR A 106 -8.27 -12.18 -22.92
N VAL A 107 -7.25 -13.04 -22.82
CA VAL A 107 -6.16 -12.75 -21.87
C VAL A 107 -5.41 -11.55 -22.45
N TRP A 108 -5.88 -10.33 -22.13
CA TRP A 108 -5.27 -9.08 -22.59
C TRP A 108 -3.81 -9.11 -22.13
N LYS A 109 -2.91 -9.30 -23.11
CA LYS A 109 -1.51 -9.73 -22.96
C LYS A 109 -0.78 -9.00 -21.83
N ASP A 110 0.14 -9.74 -21.18
CA ASP A 110 1.23 -9.15 -20.42
C ASP A 110 1.87 -8.01 -21.23
N ARG A 111 1.91 -6.82 -20.62
CA ARG A 111 2.65 -5.65 -21.13
C ARG A 111 3.97 -5.54 -20.40
#